data_AF-A0A3B4BY52-F1
#
_entry.id   AF-A0A3B4BY52-F1
#
_cell.length_a   1.000
_cell.length_b   1.000
_cell.length_c   1.000
_cell.angle_alpha   90.00
_cell.angle_beta   90.00
_cell.angle_gamma   90.00
#
_symmetry.space_group_name_H-M   'P 1'
#
loop_
_entity.id
_entity.type
_entity.pdbx_description
1 polymer ?
#
loop_
_entity_poly.entity_id
_entity_poly.type
_entity_poly.pdbx_seq_one_letter_code
_entity_poly.pdbx_strand_id
1 'polypeptide(L)' 'SRHSLPRVATRAFNTTARQMRNKVPEKQKIFQEDNGLPVHIKGGTTDVLLYRLTMSLTIAGTGFSCYWLLVASMPRSKAD' A
#
# COMPACT_ATOMS: atom_id res chain seq x y z
N SER A 1 -43.87 44.25 6.74
CA SER A 1 -42.46 43.94 7.00
C SER A 1 -42.23 42.45 6.76
N ARG A 2 -41.56 42.03 5.68
CA ARG A 2 -41.19 40.61 5.45
C ARG A 2 -39.68 40.52 5.55
N HIS A 3 -39.20 39.89 6.62
CA HIS A 3 -37.76 39.69 6.84
C HIS A 3 -37.24 38.63 5.86
N SER A 4 -36.37 39.06 4.95
CA SER A 4 -35.58 38.18 4.09
C SER A 4 -34.43 37.57 4.91
N LEU A 5 -34.49 36.27 5.17
CA LEU A 5 -33.37 35.55 5.79
C LEU A 5 -32.23 35.41 4.77
N PRO A 6 -30.97 35.77 5.12
CA PRO A 6 -29.85 35.60 4.20
C PRO A 6 -29.55 34.11 4.03
N ARG A 7 -29.80 33.59 2.82
CA ARG A 7 -29.46 32.22 2.42
C ARG A 7 -27.96 32.14 2.10
N VAL A 8 -27.12 32.30 3.11
CA VAL A 8 -25.66 32.31 2.97
C VAL A 8 -25.05 31.33 3.96
N ALA A 9 -24.69 30.15 3.46
CA ALA A 9 -23.51 29.33 3.80
C ALA A 9 -23.80 27.84 3.56
N THR A 10 -23.77 27.40 2.30
CA THR A 10 -23.70 25.95 1.99
C THR A 10 -22.71 25.63 0.88
N ARG A 11 -21.81 26.57 0.52
CA ARG A 11 -20.86 26.43 -0.59
C ARG A 11 -19.42 26.10 -0.17
N ALA A 12 -19.17 25.64 1.05
CA ALA A 12 -17.80 25.47 1.54
C ALA A 12 -17.23 24.03 1.47
N PHE A 13 -17.97 23.02 0.98
CA PHE A 13 -17.50 21.62 1.03
C PHE A 13 -17.67 20.79 -0.25
N ASN A 14 -17.78 21.40 -1.44
CA ASN A 14 -18.11 20.66 -2.68
C ASN A 14 -17.22 20.95 -3.90
N THR A 15 -16.00 21.49 -3.73
CA THR A 15 -15.10 21.80 -4.86
C THR A 15 -13.97 20.77 -5.07
N THR A 16 -13.47 20.12 -4.02
CA THR A 16 -12.40 19.11 -4.15
C THR A 16 -12.85 17.84 -4.87
N ALA A 17 -14.08 17.37 -4.61
CA ALA A 17 -14.65 16.21 -5.31
C ALA A 17 -14.91 16.48 -6.81
N ARG A 18 -15.23 17.74 -7.18
CA ARG A 18 -15.46 18.15 -8.57
C ARG A 18 -14.19 18.37 -9.38
N GLN A 19 -13.00 18.37 -8.76
CA GLN A 19 -11.71 18.52 -9.46
C GLN A 19 -10.97 17.21 -9.73
N MET A 20 -11.48 16.07 -9.25
CA MET A 20 -10.90 14.75 -9.55
C MET A 20 -11.27 14.34 -10.98
N ARG A 21 -10.35 14.54 -11.93
CA ARG A 21 -10.52 14.07 -13.31
C ARG A 21 -10.36 12.54 -13.37
N ASN A 22 -11.14 11.88 -14.23
CA ASN A 22 -10.98 10.46 -14.50
C ASN A 22 -9.56 10.18 -15.04
N LYS A 23 -8.78 9.38 -14.31
CA LYS A 23 -7.43 8.93 -14.68
C LYS A 23 -7.36 7.44 -15.05
N VAL A 24 -8.49 6.75 -15.14
CA VAL A 24 -8.56 5.34 -15.53
C VAL A 24 -7.87 5.09 -16.88
N PRO A 25 -8.06 5.91 -17.94
CA PRO A 25 -7.37 5.68 -19.21
C PRO A 25 -5.84 5.78 -19.11
N GLU A 26 -5.33 6.70 -18.27
CA GLU A 26 -3.89 6.87 -18.02
C GLU A 26 -3.31 5.62 -17.34
N LYS A 27 -4.04 5.08 -16.35
CA LYS A 27 -3.64 3.85 -15.64
C LYS A 27 -3.76 2.62 -16.52
N GLN A 28 -4.83 2.50 -17.31
CA GLN A 28 -4.99 1.41 -18.27
C GLN A 28 -3.82 1.38 -19.26
N LYS A 29 -3.37 2.53 -19.77
CA LYS A 29 -2.20 2.60 -20.66
C LYS A 29 -0.94 2.04 -20.00
N ILE A 30 -0.68 2.36 -18.74
CA ILE A 30 0.49 1.85 -18.00
C ILE A 30 0.39 0.34 -17.78
N PHE A 31 -0.77 -0.15 -17.31
CA PHE A 31 -0.93 -1.56 -16.96
C PHE A 31 -1.14 -2.49 -18.16
N GLN A 32 -1.51 -1.95 -19.33
CA GLN A 32 -1.69 -2.70 -20.58
C GLN A 32 -0.52 -2.49 -21.57
N GLU A 33 0.50 -1.71 -21.22
CA GLU A 33 1.70 -1.57 -22.05
C GLU A 33 2.34 -2.94 -22.27
N ASP A 34 2.66 -3.31 -23.51
CA ASP A 34 3.24 -4.60 -23.85
C ASP A 34 4.77 -4.62 -23.65
N ASN A 35 5.18 -4.43 -22.40
CA ASN A 35 6.59 -4.38 -21.98
C ASN A 35 7.07 -5.68 -21.31
N GLY A 36 6.26 -6.75 -21.36
CA GLY A 36 6.58 -8.06 -20.77
C GLY A 36 6.65 -8.10 -19.24
N LEU A 37 6.43 -6.99 -18.53
CA LEU A 37 6.47 -6.96 -17.06
C LEU A 37 5.22 -7.65 -16.46
N PRO A 38 5.40 -8.50 -15.43
CA PRO A 38 4.28 -9.06 -14.69
C PRO A 38 3.54 -7.99 -13.89
N VAL A 39 2.25 -8.23 -13.63
CA VAL A 39 1.33 -7.23 -13.06
C VAL A 39 1.78 -6.62 -11.73
N HIS A 40 2.49 -7.37 -10.89
CA HIS A 40 2.93 -6.93 -9.55
C HIS A 40 4.14 -5.98 -9.55
N ILE A 41 4.80 -5.77 -10.70
CA ILE A 41 5.84 -4.74 -10.90
C ILE A 41 5.51 -3.77 -12.04
N LYS A 42 4.28 -3.84 -12.57
CA LYS A 42 3.84 -3.09 -13.75
C LYS A 42 3.74 -1.59 -13.49
N GLY A 43 3.55 -1.18 -12.23
CA GLY A 43 3.53 0.21 -11.79
C GLY A 43 4.92 0.86 -11.70
N GLY A 44 6.00 0.09 -11.88
CA GLY A 44 7.36 0.60 -12.04
C GLY A 44 8.22 0.52 -10.78
N THR A 45 9.05 1.55 -10.56
CA THR A 45 10.13 1.53 -9.55
C THR A 45 9.63 1.36 -8.12
N THR A 46 8.49 1.96 -7.79
CA THR A 46 7.87 1.82 -6.46
C THR A 46 7.48 0.37 -6.17
N ASP A 47 6.90 -0.32 -7.15
CA ASP A 47 6.50 -1.72 -7.00
C ASP A 47 7.73 -2.62 -6.77
N VAL A 48 8.81 -2.37 -7.52
CA VAL A 48 10.07 -3.12 -7.37
C VAL A 48 10.70 -2.88 -5.99
N LEU A 49 10.72 -1.63 -5.52
CA LEU A 49 11.25 -1.32 -4.18
C LEU A 49 10.42 -2.01 -3.09
N LEU A 50 9.09 -1.94 -3.21
CA LEU A 50 8.18 -2.56 -2.25
C LEU A 50 8.36 -4.08 -2.24
N TYR A 51 8.41 -4.72 -3.42
CA TYR A 51 8.67 -6.15 -3.54
C TYR A 51 9.98 -6.56 -2.86
N ARG A 52 11.07 -5.84 -3.12
CA ARG A 52 12.39 -6.13 -2.53
C ARG A 52 12.37 -5.98 -1.01
N LEU A 53 11.71 -4.94 -0.50
CA LEU A 53 11.56 -4.73 0.93
C LEU A 53 10.76 -5.87 1.57
N THR A 54 9.61 -6.22 0.99
CA THR A 54 8.78 -7.32 1.49
C THR A 54 9.54 -8.65 1.48
N MET A 55 10.21 -8.98 0.38
CA MET A 55 11.00 -10.21 0.26
C MET A 55 12.16 -10.26 1.25
N SER A 56 12.83 -9.12 1.47
CA SER A 56 13.93 -9.05 2.45
C SER A 56 13.41 -9.29 3.87
N LEU A 57 12.27 -8.69 4.21
CA LEU A 57 11.64 -8.87 5.52
C LEU A 57 11.19 -10.31 5.73
N THR A 58 10.60 -10.97 4.73
CA THR A 58 10.17 -12.36 4.85
C THR A 58 11.35 -13.30 5.02
N ILE A 59 12.41 -13.16 4.23
CA ILE A 59 13.63 -13.97 4.36
C ILE A 59 14.25 -13.79 5.74
N ALA A 60 14.40 -12.55 6.21
CA ALA A 60 14.94 -12.25 7.53
C ALA A 60 14.06 -12.84 8.64
N GLY A 61 12.74 -12.67 8.56
CA GLY A 61 11.79 -13.21 9.50
C GLY A 61 11.83 -14.74 9.57
N THR A 62 11.81 -15.41 8.42
CA THR A 62 11.93 -16.88 8.35
C THR A 62 13.24 -17.36 8.94
N GLY A 63 14.37 -16.72 8.61
CA GLY A 63 15.67 -17.06 9.19
C GLY A 63 15.69 -16.93 10.72
N PHE A 64 15.14 -15.83 11.24
CA PHE A 64 15.01 -15.60 12.68
C PHE A 64 14.11 -16.65 13.36
N SER A 65 12.97 -16.98 12.75
CA SER A 65 12.09 -18.04 13.25
C SER A 65 12.78 -19.40 13.28
N CYS A 66 13.50 -19.77 12.21
CA CYS A 66 14.27 -21.02 12.17
C CYS A 66 15.36 -21.06 13.24
N TYR A 67 16.09 -19.96 13.45
CA TYR A 67 17.08 -19.85 14.51
C TYR A 67 16.46 -20.13 15.88
N TRP A 68 15.35 -19.46 16.21
CA TRP A 68 14.67 -19.66 17.49
C TRP A 68 14.06 -21.04 17.63
N LEU A 69 13.54 -21.61 16.55
CA LEU A 69 13.04 -22.98 16.54
C LEU A 69 14.16 -23.98 16.89
N LEU A 70 15.35 -23.81 16.32
CA LEU A 70 16.52 -24.65 16.65
C LEU A 70 16.93 -24.47 18.12
N VAL A 71 17.01 -23.22 18.59
CA VAL A 71 17.34 -22.92 19.99
C VAL A 71 16.32 -23.52 20.96
N ALA A 72 15.02 -23.49 20.61
CA ALA A 72 13.95 -24.07 21.41
C ALA A 72 13.95 -25.60 21.37
N SER A 73 14.44 -26.20 20.28
CA SER A 73 14.48 -27.66 20.10
C SER A 73 15.65 -28.32 20.83
N MET A 74 16.67 -27.56 21.25
CA MET A 74 17.79 -28.10 22.03
C MET A 74 17.36 -28.36 23.49
N PRO A 75 17.76 -29.52 24.07
CA PRO A 75 17.41 -29.84 25.45
C PRO A 75 18.05 -28.83 26.39
N ARG A 76 17.23 -28.24 27.26
CA ARG A 76 17.72 -27.39 28.36
C ARG A 76 17.92 -28.30 29.57
N SER A 77 19.12 -28.28 30.15
CA SER A 77 19.31 -28.94 31.45
C SER A 77 18.38 -28.28 32.46
N LYS A 78 17.73 -29.09 33.29
CA LYS A 78 17.00 -28.54 34.44
C LYS A 78 18.05 -27.90 35.35
N ALA A 79 17.81 -26.66 35.76
CA ALA A 79 18.56 -26.07 36.86
C ALA A 79 18.05 -26.75 38.13
N ASP A 80 18.84 -27.68 38.65
CA ASP A 80 18.69 -28.20 40.01
C ASP A 80 19.16 -27.14 41.02
#